data_AF-F8L0W3-F1
#
_entry.id   AF-F8L0W3-F1
#
_cell.length_a   1.000
_cell.length_b   1.000
_cell.length_c   1.000
_cell.angle_alpha   90.00
_cell.angle_beta   90.00
_cell.angle_gamma   90.00
#
_symmetry.space_group_name_H-M   'P 1'
#
loop_
_entity.id
_entity.type
_entity.pdbx_description
1 polymer ?
#
loop_
_entity_poly.entity_id
_entity_poly.type
_entity_poly.pdbx_seq_one_letter_code
_entity_poly.pdbx_strand_id
1 'polypeptide(L)'
;MSLNLIEGFCRLLMRFRYPVSLPEDIAQALGISFSNFLTFDQLIEQLIDPNCSPKRLKKYMPREDAEAAFESACKKDKFSQNSLFSYYFNEGWLEFILQFDSHSRLRRIYIHHNKILQEEGAEIPLKETSPL
;
A
#
# COMPACT_ATOMS: atom_id res chain seq x y z
N MET A 1 -17.73 25.63 -3.81
CA MET A 1 -16.99 25.53 -5.10
C MET A 1 -15.51 25.86 -4.85
N SER A 2 -14.84 25.12 -3.95
CA SER A 2 -13.49 25.48 -3.47
C SER A 2 -12.62 24.30 -3.05
N LEU A 3 -13.16 23.20 -2.50
CA LEU A 3 -12.36 22.03 -2.09
C LEU A 3 -11.77 21.26 -3.28
N ASN A 4 -12.59 20.95 -4.29
CA ASN A 4 -12.16 20.15 -5.46
C ASN A 4 -11.07 20.84 -6.30
N LEU A 5 -11.03 22.17 -6.31
CA LEU A 5 -10.05 22.94 -7.08
C LEU A 5 -8.68 22.97 -6.38
N ILE A 6 -8.69 23.11 -5.04
CA ILE A 6 -7.49 23.06 -4.21
C ILE A 6 -6.90 21.65 -4.24
N GLU A 7 -7.74 20.62 -4.10
CA GLU A 7 -7.32 19.22 -4.14
C GLU A 7 -6.71 18.83 -5.50
N GLY A 8 -7.31 19.29 -6.61
CA GLY A 8 -6.76 19.12 -7.95
C GLY A 8 -5.40 19.82 -8.14
N PHE A 9 -5.24 21.02 -7.58
CA PHE A 9 -3.99 21.78 -7.66
C PHE A 9 -2.88 21.15 -6.81
N CYS A 10 -3.20 20.70 -5.60
CA CYS A 10 -2.28 19.95 -4.73
C CYS A 10 -1.81 18.66 -5.42
N ARG A 11 -2.73 17.93 -6.06
CA ARG A 11 -2.40 16.72 -6.84
C ARG A 11 -1.47 17.02 -8.02
N LEU A 12 -1.67 18.16 -8.69
CA LEU A 12 -0.80 18.59 -9.78
C LEU A 12 0.61 18.91 -9.29
N LEU A 13 0.75 19.59 -8.15
CA LEU A 13 2.04 19.87 -7.51
C LEU A 13 2.74 18.59 -7.05
N MET A 14 1.98 17.64 -6.50
CA MET A 14 2.49 16.32 -6.10
C MET A 14 3.03 15.52 -7.29
N ARG A 15 2.44 15.66 -8.48
CA ARG A 15 2.96 15.01 -9.71
C ARG A 15 4.33 15.52 -10.14
N PHE A 16 4.72 16.75 -9.79
CA PHE A 16 6.09 17.21 -10.02
C PHE A 16 7.09 16.53 -9.07
N ARG A 17 6.66 16.24 -7.84
CA ARG A 17 7.47 15.52 -6.85
C ARG A 17 7.49 14.02 -7.09
N TYR A 18 6.38 13.46 -7.55
CA TYR A 18 6.15 12.02 -7.69
C TYR A 18 5.54 11.73 -9.06
N PRO A 19 6.36 11.62 -10.11
CA PRO A 19 5.87 11.54 -11.48
C PRO A 19 5.13 10.22 -11.77
N VAL A 20 5.50 9.13 -11.09
CA VAL A 20 5.00 7.78 -11.35
C VAL A 20 3.92 7.37 -10.35
N SER A 21 4.28 7.08 -9.10
CA SER A 21 3.35 6.68 -8.04
C SER A 21 3.18 7.79 -7.00
N LEU A 22 1.97 7.99 -6.51
CA LEU A 22 1.65 8.94 -5.46
C LEU A 22 1.46 8.24 -4.10
N PRO A 23 1.76 8.90 -2.97
CA PRO A 23 1.37 8.37 -1.65
C PRO A 23 -0.13 8.05 -1.56
N GLU A 24 -0.98 8.82 -2.25
CA GLU A 24 -2.42 8.57 -2.34
C GLU A 24 -2.76 7.21 -2.96
N ASP A 25 -1.96 6.72 -3.91
CA ASP A 25 -2.19 5.42 -4.54
C ASP A 25 -2.03 4.30 -3.48
N ILE A 26 -1.06 4.45 -2.57
CA ILE A 26 -0.87 3.55 -1.43
C ILE A 26 -1.99 3.69 -0.40
N ALA A 27 -2.39 4.93 -0.09
CA ALA A 27 -3.49 5.21 0.83
C ALA A 27 -4.79 4.53 0.36
N GLN A 28 -5.09 4.69 -0.93
CA GLN A 28 -6.24 4.09 -1.56
C GLN A 28 -6.14 2.57 -1.55
N ALA A 29 -4.98 1.98 -1.83
CA ALA A 29 -4.80 0.52 -1.81
C ALA A 29 -5.05 -0.06 -0.41
N LEU A 30 -4.47 0.55 0.62
CA LEU A 30 -4.58 0.06 2.01
C LEU A 30 -5.89 0.49 2.68
N GLY A 31 -6.57 1.53 2.17
CA GLY A 31 -7.72 2.15 2.82
C GLY A 31 -7.34 2.95 4.06
N ILE A 32 -6.15 3.55 4.07
CA ILE A 32 -5.67 4.41 5.14
C ILE A 32 -5.77 5.87 4.72
N SER A 33 -5.92 6.76 5.70
CA SER A 33 -5.99 8.19 5.46
C SER A 33 -4.60 8.79 5.63
N PHE A 34 -4.13 9.50 4.60
CA PHE A 34 -2.92 10.32 4.67
C PHE A 34 -3.28 11.80 4.66
N SER A 35 -2.36 12.63 5.14
CA SER A 35 -2.42 14.07 4.92
C SER A 35 -1.97 14.38 3.49
N ASN A 36 -2.59 15.37 2.84
CA ASN A 36 -2.32 15.77 1.45
C ASN A 36 -0.88 16.31 1.20
N PHE A 37 -0.03 16.34 2.22
CA PHE A 37 1.34 16.86 2.18
C PHE A 37 2.36 15.88 2.78
N LEU A 38 1.99 14.60 2.89
CA LEU A 38 2.86 13.57 3.44
C LEU A 38 4.12 13.42 2.59
N THR A 39 5.29 13.50 3.21
CA THR A 39 6.55 13.16 2.54
C THR A 39 6.68 11.64 2.42
N PHE A 40 7.56 11.18 1.54
CA PHE A 40 7.86 9.76 1.41
C PHE A 40 8.40 9.14 2.72
N ASP A 41 9.21 9.86 3.48
CA ASP A 41 9.70 9.36 4.78
C ASP A 41 8.57 9.16 5.78
N GLN A 42 7.65 10.12 5.86
CA GLN A 42 6.45 10.01 6.70
C GLN A 42 5.53 8.87 6.23
N LEU A 43 5.45 8.62 4.92
CA LEU A 43 4.76 7.46 4.36
C LEU A 43 5.36 6.16 4.90
N ILE A 44 6.68 5.99 4.81
CA ILE A 44 7.35 4.79 5.31
C ILE A 44 7.15 4.63 6.82
N GLU A 45 7.36 5.69 7.60
CA GLU A 45 7.14 5.68 9.06
C GLU A 45 5.73 5.23 9.42
N GLN A 46 4.72 5.76 8.72
CA GLN A 46 3.33 5.39 8.97
C GLN A 46 3.01 3.96 8.51
N LEU A 47 3.63 3.48 7.44
CA LEU A 47 3.43 2.14 6.92
C LEU A 47 4.02 1.05 7.83
N ILE A 48 5.15 1.33 8.47
CA ILE A 48 5.81 0.40 9.39
C ILE A 48 5.34 0.53 10.84
N ASP A 49 4.50 1.53 11.15
CA ASP A 49 3.88 1.69 12.47
C ASP A 49 3.02 0.44 12.78
N PRO A 50 3.22 -0.23 13.93
CA PRO A 50 2.38 -1.36 14.35
C PRO A 50 0.88 -1.05 14.47
N ASN A 51 0.51 0.23 14.57
CA ASN A 51 -0.88 0.69 14.60
C ASN A 51 -1.45 0.94 13.20
N CYS A 52 -0.62 0.85 12.15
CA CYS A 52 -1.05 0.90 10.77
C CYS A 52 -1.96 -0.30 10.47
N SER A 53 -3.26 -0.03 10.37
CA SER A 53 -4.26 -1.05 10.13
C SER A 53 -5.00 -0.74 8.83
N PRO A 54 -4.69 -1.47 7.73
CA PRO A 54 -5.38 -1.28 6.47
C PRO A 54 -6.87 -1.60 6.64
N LYS A 55 -7.74 -0.76 6.07
CA LYS A 55 -9.20 -0.94 6.12
C LYS A 55 -9.73 -1.76 4.95
N ARG A 56 -9.05 -1.69 3.80
CA ARG A 56 -9.44 -2.43 2.59
C ARG A 56 -8.94 -3.87 2.57
N LEU A 57 -7.87 -4.15 3.31
CA LEU A 57 -7.25 -5.46 3.37
C LEU A 57 -7.53 -6.11 4.73
N LYS A 58 -7.98 -7.37 4.70
CA LYS A 58 -8.33 -8.14 5.90
C LYS A 58 -7.73 -9.53 5.82
N LYS A 59 -7.37 -10.06 6.98
CA LYS A 59 -6.92 -11.44 7.09
C LYS A 59 -8.05 -12.37 6.61
N TYR A 60 -7.66 -13.34 5.80
CA TYR A 60 -8.49 -14.35 5.15
C TYR A 60 -9.40 -13.86 4.01
N MET A 61 -9.24 -12.62 3.56
CA MET A 61 -9.97 -12.17 2.37
C MET A 61 -9.54 -12.97 1.12
N PRO A 62 -10.44 -13.19 0.14
CA PRO A 62 -10.10 -13.81 -1.13
C PRO A 62 -8.94 -13.10 -1.82
N ARG A 63 -8.10 -13.89 -2.51
CA ARG A 63 -6.98 -13.37 -3.29
C ARG A 63 -7.37 -12.30 -4.30
N GLU A 64 -8.44 -12.53 -5.04
CA GLU A 64 -8.92 -11.61 -6.07
C GLU A 64 -9.26 -10.23 -5.48
N ASP A 65 -9.97 -10.21 -4.35
CA ASP A 65 -10.30 -8.97 -3.63
C ASP A 65 -9.05 -8.26 -3.10
N ALA A 66 -8.07 -9.03 -2.61
CA ALA A 66 -6.82 -8.47 -2.08
C ALA A 66 -5.97 -7.86 -3.19
N GLU A 67 -5.83 -8.56 -4.32
CA GLU A 67 -5.07 -8.10 -5.49
C GLU A 67 -5.73 -6.88 -6.13
N ALA A 68 -7.07 -6.82 -6.17
CA ALA A 68 -7.82 -5.67 -6.68
C ALA A 68 -7.59 -4.39 -5.87
N ALA A 69 -7.16 -4.49 -4.61
CA ALA A 69 -6.80 -3.31 -3.83
C ALA A 69 -5.60 -2.56 -4.42
N PHE A 70 -4.68 -3.26 -5.09
CA PHE A 70 -3.43 -2.73 -5.64
C PHE A 70 -3.53 -2.46 -7.15
N GLU A 71 -4.72 -2.11 -7.64
CA GLU A 71 -4.94 -1.86 -9.07
C GLU A 71 -4.04 -0.74 -9.64
N SER A 72 -3.69 0.26 -8.83
CA SER A 72 -2.84 1.38 -9.22
C SER A 72 -1.33 1.07 -9.24
N ALA A 73 -0.90 -0.13 -8.82
CA ALA A 73 0.50 -0.51 -8.82
C ALA A 73 1.09 -0.53 -10.23
N CYS A 74 2.35 -0.06 -10.36
CA CYS A 74 3.05 0.01 -11.63
C CYS A 74 3.43 -1.37 -12.17
N LYS A 75 3.78 -2.28 -11.26
CA LYS A 75 4.11 -3.67 -11.59
C LYS A 75 3.31 -4.62 -10.70
N LYS A 76 2.85 -5.72 -11.29
CA LYS A 76 2.03 -6.74 -10.62
C LYS A 76 2.52 -8.12 -11.05
N ASP A 77 3.17 -8.84 -10.15
CA ASP A 77 3.62 -10.20 -10.41
C ASP A 77 2.83 -11.18 -9.53
N LYS A 78 2.33 -12.26 -10.13
CA LYS A 78 1.50 -13.27 -9.46
C LYS A 78 2.24 -14.60 -9.40
N PHE A 79 2.46 -15.10 -8.19
CA PHE A 79 3.08 -16.39 -7.91
C PHE A 79 2.08 -17.36 -7.26
N SER A 80 2.45 -18.62 -7.04
CA SER A 80 1.53 -19.63 -6.49
C SER A 80 0.88 -19.16 -5.18
N GLN A 81 1.69 -18.82 -4.17
CA GLN A 81 1.21 -18.38 -2.84
C GLN A 81 1.47 -16.90 -2.54
N ASN A 82 2.05 -16.16 -3.49
CA ASN A 82 2.42 -14.76 -3.29
C ASN A 82 1.94 -13.88 -4.45
N SER A 83 1.74 -12.61 -4.18
CA SER A 83 1.60 -11.57 -5.20
C SER A 83 2.47 -10.38 -4.82
N LEU A 84 3.19 -9.82 -5.80
CA LEU A 84 4.08 -8.67 -5.62
C LEU A 84 3.50 -7.48 -6.37
N PHE A 85 3.38 -6.35 -5.67
CA PHE A 85 2.92 -5.08 -6.21
C PHE A 85 3.97 -4.00 -5.97
N SER A 86 4.50 -3.42 -7.05
CA SER A 86 5.58 -2.43 -6.95
C SER A 86 5.09 -1.05 -7.37
N TYR A 87 5.41 -0.05 -6.54
CA TYR A 87 5.21 1.38 -6.79
C TYR A 87 6.57 2.06 -6.87
N TYR A 88 6.71 3.02 -7.77
CA TYR A 88 7.97 3.71 -7.98
C TYR A 88 7.89 5.16 -7.50
N PHE A 89 8.76 5.47 -6.54
CA PHE A 89 8.98 6.81 -6.00
C PHE A 89 10.41 7.25 -6.34
N ASN A 90 10.73 8.54 -6.17
CA ASN A 90 12.08 9.04 -6.40
C ASN A 90 13.10 8.41 -5.45
N GLU A 91 12.64 8.00 -4.27
CA GLU A 91 13.42 7.35 -3.22
C GLU A 91 13.69 5.86 -3.50
N GLY A 92 12.97 5.27 -4.48
CA GLY A 92 13.13 3.88 -4.88
C GLY A 92 11.81 3.14 -5.08
N TRP A 93 11.94 1.81 -5.22
CA TRP A 93 10.80 0.89 -5.30
C TRP A 93 10.23 0.62 -3.91
N LEU A 94 8.94 0.89 -3.75
CA LEU A 94 8.14 0.46 -2.62
C LEU A 94 7.31 -0.75 -3.04
N GLU A 95 7.55 -1.88 -2.41
CA GLU A 95 6.97 -3.15 -2.83
C GLU A 95 6.10 -3.76 -1.74
N PHE A 96 4.94 -4.28 -2.15
CA PHE A 96 4.00 -4.99 -1.28
C PHE A 96 3.96 -6.45 -1.69
N ILE A 97 4.28 -7.33 -0.75
CA ILE A 97 4.20 -8.79 -0.93
C ILE A 97 2.98 -9.28 -0.16
N LEU A 98 1.96 -9.72 -0.88
CA LEU A 98 0.79 -10.38 -0.31
C LEU A 98 1.05 -11.89 -0.26
N GLN A 99 0.97 -12.47 0.93
CA GLN A 99 1.10 -13.92 1.12
C GLN A 99 -0.28 -14.55 1.33
N PHE A 100 -0.52 -15.67 0.66
CA PHE A 100 -1.78 -16.41 0.68
C PHE A 100 -1.56 -17.84 1.19
N ASP A 101 -2.62 -18.43 1.77
CA ASP A 101 -2.62 -19.84 2.10
C ASP A 101 -2.97 -20.75 0.90
N SER A 102 -3.05 -22.07 1.14
CA SER A 102 -3.43 -23.06 0.14
C SER A 102 -4.84 -22.90 -0.42
N HIS A 103 -5.70 -22.11 0.23
CA HIS A 103 -7.07 -21.80 -0.20
C HIS A 103 -7.15 -20.41 -0.85
N SER A 104 -6.01 -19.82 -1.23
CA SER A 104 -5.93 -18.47 -1.81
C SER A 104 -6.55 -17.39 -0.92
N ARG A 105 -6.35 -17.49 0.40
CA ARG A 105 -6.79 -16.48 1.37
C ARG A 105 -5.61 -15.68 1.91
N LEU A 106 -5.76 -14.36 1.96
CA LEU A 106 -4.71 -13.45 2.42
C LEU A 106 -4.31 -13.78 3.87
N ARG A 107 -3.02 -13.95 4.13
CA ARG A 107 -2.48 -14.24 5.47
C ARG A 107 -1.64 -13.10 6.01
N ARG A 108 -0.76 -12.54 5.18
CA ARG A 108 0.22 -11.52 5.57
C ARG A 108 0.47 -10.53 4.44
N ILE A 109 0.92 -9.34 4.81
CA ILE A 109 1.43 -8.34 3.87
C ILE A 109 2.79 -7.89 4.39
N TYR A 110 3.79 -7.95 3.52
CA TYR A 110 5.11 -7.38 3.80
C TYR A 110 5.36 -6.16 2.90
N ILE A 111 6.06 -5.18 3.44
CA ILE A 111 6.53 -4.01 2.72
C ILE A 111 8.05 -4.07 2.62
N HIS A 112 8.55 -3.93 1.40
CA HIS A 112 9.97 -3.85 1.09
C HIS A 112 10.29 -2.46 0.54
N HIS A 113 11.35 -1.86 1.07
CA HIS A 113 11.93 -0.61 0.59
C HIS A 113 13.35 -0.49 1.13
N ASN A 114 14.25 0.21 0.42
CA ASN A 114 15.66 0.38 0.85
C ASN A 114 15.84 1.11 2.20
N LYS A 115 14.81 1.82 2.68
CA LYS A 115 14.75 2.49 4.00
C LYS A 115 14.26 1.59 5.13
N ILE A 116 13.76 0.39 4.82
CA ILE A 116 13.32 -0.61 5.79
C ILE A 116 14.52 -1.54 6.07
N LEU A 117 15.02 -1.52 7.30
CA LEU A 117 16.24 -2.25 7.68
C LEU A 117 16.04 -3.75 7.90
N GLN A 118 14.78 -4.21 7.97
CA GLN A 118 14.44 -5.60 8.17
C GLN A 118 14.64 -6.36 6.85
N GLU A 119 15.43 -7.43 6.86
CA GLU A 119 15.78 -8.22 5.67
C GLU A 119 14.53 -8.83 4.99
N GLU A 120 13.56 -9.29 5.79
CA GLU A 120 12.28 -9.80 5.29
C GLU A 120 11.24 -8.68 5.01
N GLY A 121 11.62 -7.42 5.17
CA GLY A 121 10.72 -6.27 5.14
C GLY A 121 9.88 -6.12 6.41
N ALA A 122 9.00 -5.11 6.41
CA ALA A 122 8.10 -4.83 7.51
C ALA A 122 6.73 -5.46 7.28
N GLU A 123 6.22 -6.22 8.25
CA GLU A 123 4.86 -6.76 8.17
C GLU A 123 3.81 -5.69 8.52
N ILE A 124 2.78 -5.55 7.69
CA ILE A 124 1.61 -4.72 8.00
C ILE A 124 0.59 -5.58 8.78
N PRO A 125 0.21 -5.17 10.00
CA PRO A 125 -0.79 -5.91 10.77
C PRO A 125 -2.17 -5.95 10.09
N LEU A 126 -2.64 -7.15 9.77
CA LEU A 126 -3.98 -7.38 9.25
C LEU A 126 -4.97 -7.66 10.38
N LYS A 127 -6.11 -6.96 10.35
CA LYS A 127 -7.25 -7.31 11.21
C LYS A 127 -7.90 -8.59 10.73
N GLU A 128 -8.30 -9.43 11.69
CA GLU A 128 -9.14 -10.58 11.40
C GLU A 128 -10.54 -10.11 11.00
N THR A 129 -11.11 -10.77 10.00
CA THR A 129 -12.51 -10.56 9.69
C THR A 129 -13.30 -11.15 10.86
N SER A 130 -13.92 -10.31 11.70
CA SER A 130 -14.82 -10.80 12.74
C SER A 130 -15.89 -11.67 12.07
N PRO A 131 -16.12 -12.91 12.52
CA PRO A 131 -17.27 -13.67 12.05
C PRO A 131 -18.53 -12.89 12.47
N LEU A 132 -19.32 -12.48 11.48
CA LEU A 132 -20.70 -12.04 11.68
C LEU A 132 -21.58 -13.25 11.97
#